data_AF-J3D704-F1
#
_entry.id   AF-J3D704-F1
#
_cell.length_a   1.000
_cell.length_b   1.000
_cell.length_c   1.000
_cell.angle_alpha   90.00
_cell.angle_beta   90.00
_cell.angle_gamma   90.00
#
_symmetry.space_group_name_H-M   'P 1'
#
loop_
_entity.id
_entity.type
_entity.pdbx_description
1 polymer ?
#
loop_
_entity_poly.entity_id
_entity_poly.type
_entity_poly.pdbx_seq_one_letter_code
_entity_poly.pdbx_strand_id
1 'polypeptide(L)'
;MKKIIALSSLGLAGLASLPAQAESTFTSPATTGSTATARLDFSIVIPQVLFLRVGTSAGNTSTTATIDTPTFTVPAANLGDASAIAGVGGDLTAGAVTVRVYGNGGNISLNSATTGPLTTGTAGETIPWSQISVTGAALAATTSGFTNAAITHPAFNTGASGGNGTASTLTATNRLVRVEGKWTYSYLNTGIPAAGTYGGTVAKNGRVTYTATQL
;
A
#
# COMPACT_ATOMS: atom_id res chain seq x y z
N MET A 1 -27.24 -39.34 4.16
CA MET A 1 -27.32 -37.95 4.68
C MET A 1 -26.23 -37.14 3.98
N LYS A 2 -26.56 -36.38 2.91
CA LYS A 2 -26.49 -34.89 2.85
C LYS A 2 -25.22 -34.35 3.54
N LYS A 3 -24.29 -33.69 2.83
CA LYS A 3 -24.42 -32.33 2.32
C LYS A 3 -23.47 -32.05 1.14
N ILE A 4 -24.05 -31.56 0.04
CA ILE A 4 -23.35 -30.85 -1.04
C ILE A 4 -23.23 -29.39 -0.57
N ILE A 5 -22.03 -28.81 -0.58
CA ILE A 5 -21.82 -27.37 -0.35
C ILE A 5 -21.73 -26.70 -1.71
N ALA A 6 -22.70 -25.83 -1.97
CA ALA A 6 -22.82 -25.02 -3.17
C ALA A 6 -21.72 -23.96 -3.23
N LEU A 7 -21.02 -23.91 -4.36
CA LEU A 7 -20.06 -22.87 -4.70
C LEU A 7 -20.86 -21.64 -5.18
N SER A 8 -20.81 -20.57 -4.39
CA SER A 8 -21.48 -19.30 -4.66
C SER A 8 -20.90 -18.61 -5.90
N SER A 9 -21.79 -18.21 -6.80
CA SER A 9 -21.56 -17.55 -8.09
C SER A 9 -20.95 -16.15 -7.96
N LEU A 10 -19.78 -15.93 -8.56
CA LEU A 10 -19.24 -14.59 -8.81
C LEU A 10 -19.84 -14.01 -10.10
N GLY A 11 -20.67 -12.97 -9.90
CA GLY A 11 -20.80 -11.78 -10.74
C GLY A 11 -20.76 -11.94 -12.26
N LEU A 12 -21.95 -12.12 -12.84
CA LEU A 12 -22.22 -11.88 -14.26
C LEU A 12 -22.14 -10.38 -14.56
N ALA A 13 -21.03 -9.91 -15.16
CA ALA A 13 -20.97 -8.61 -15.82
C ALA A 13 -20.83 -8.84 -17.33
N GLY A 14 -21.92 -9.28 -17.95
CA GLY A 14 -22.06 -9.24 -19.40
C GLY A 14 -22.08 -7.77 -19.82
N LEU A 15 -20.96 -7.29 -20.37
CA LEU A 15 -20.92 -6.05 -21.13
C LEU A 15 -21.79 -6.27 -22.37
N ALA A 16 -23.07 -5.96 -22.27
CA ALA A 16 -23.92 -5.82 -23.43
C ALA A 16 -23.32 -4.71 -24.29
N SER A 17 -22.62 -5.10 -25.36
CA SER A 17 -22.30 -4.22 -26.47
C SER A 17 -23.62 -3.73 -27.06
N LEU A 18 -24.15 -2.63 -26.52
CA LEU A 18 -25.24 -1.91 -27.18
C LEU A 18 -24.74 -1.55 -28.59
N PRO A 19 -25.49 -1.92 -29.65
CA PRO A 19 -25.10 -1.50 -30.98
C PRO A 19 -25.06 0.03 -31.02
N ALA A 20 -23.88 0.60 -31.28
CA ALA A 20 -23.73 2.03 -31.50
C ALA A 20 -24.43 2.40 -32.82
N GLN A 21 -25.71 2.75 -32.75
CA GLN A 21 -26.47 3.26 -33.87
C GLN A 21 -26.25 4.78 -33.91
N ALA A 22 -25.46 5.26 -34.87
CA ALA A 22 -25.37 6.69 -35.13
C ALA A 22 -26.65 7.14 -35.86
N GLU A 23 -27.30 8.19 -35.35
CA GLU A 23 -28.45 8.78 -36.03
C GLU A 23 -28.03 9.38 -37.37
N SER A 24 -28.87 9.28 -38.39
CA SER A 24 -28.67 9.93 -39.68
C SER A 24 -30.02 10.43 -40.17
N THR A 25 -30.08 11.70 -40.58
CA THR A 25 -31.30 12.31 -41.11
C THR A 25 -31.02 12.93 -42.48
N PHE A 26 -32.01 12.85 -43.35
CA PHE A 26 -31.96 13.34 -44.72
C PHE A 26 -33.18 14.23 -44.97
N THR A 27 -32.97 15.44 -45.49
CA THR A 27 -34.05 16.41 -45.75
C THR A 27 -34.16 16.66 -47.26
N SER A 28 -35.33 16.41 -47.85
CA SER A 28 -35.58 16.65 -49.28
C SER A 28 -37.07 16.97 -49.59
N PRO A 29 -37.37 18.02 -50.39
CA PRO A 29 -36.43 19.02 -50.90
C PRO A 29 -35.96 19.91 -49.75
N ALA A 30 -34.65 20.11 -49.62
CA ALA A 30 -34.13 21.11 -48.71
C ALA A 30 -34.32 22.50 -49.35
N THR A 31 -35.00 23.41 -48.65
CA THR A 31 -35.10 24.83 -48.99
C THR A 31 -34.26 25.67 -48.02
N THR A 32 -34.06 26.96 -48.32
CA THR A 32 -33.33 27.88 -47.44
C THR A 32 -33.92 27.87 -46.03
N GLY A 33 -33.11 27.50 -45.03
CA GLY A 33 -33.52 27.33 -43.63
C GLY A 33 -33.74 25.88 -43.19
N SER A 34 -33.63 24.90 -44.10
CA SER A 34 -33.72 23.46 -43.74
C SER A 34 -32.54 23.00 -42.90
N THR A 35 -32.80 22.13 -41.92
CA THR A 35 -31.77 21.53 -41.05
C THR A 35 -31.88 20.02 -41.05
N ALA A 36 -30.74 19.33 -41.19
CA ALA A 36 -30.60 17.91 -40.84
C ALA A 36 -29.74 17.81 -39.58
N THR A 37 -30.13 16.97 -38.63
CA THR A 37 -29.45 16.84 -37.32
C THR A 37 -29.26 15.36 -36.98
N ALA A 38 -28.09 15.04 -36.44
CA ALA A 38 -27.73 13.71 -35.99
C ALA A 38 -27.08 13.79 -34.60
N ARG A 39 -27.31 12.78 -33.77
CA ARG A 39 -26.78 12.68 -32.40
C ARG A 39 -25.89 11.45 -32.25
N LEU A 40 -24.90 11.57 -31.36
CA LEU A 40 -24.02 10.49 -30.92
C LEU A 40 -23.96 10.50 -29.40
N ASP A 41 -24.08 9.31 -28.81
CA ASP A 41 -23.86 9.08 -27.38
C ASP A 41 -22.53 8.34 -27.17
N PHE A 42 -21.73 8.80 -26.21
CA PHE A 42 -20.45 8.20 -25.85
C PHE A 42 -20.53 7.58 -24.45
N SER A 43 -19.92 6.41 -24.28
CA SER A 43 -19.81 5.74 -22.98
C SER A 43 -18.37 5.30 -22.73
N ILE A 44 -17.90 5.49 -21.50
CA ILE A 44 -16.58 5.10 -21.03
C ILE A 44 -16.74 4.31 -19.75
N VAL A 45 -16.20 3.09 -19.72
CA VAL A 45 -16.17 2.25 -18.53
C VAL A 45 -14.77 2.28 -17.94
N ILE A 46 -14.65 2.71 -16.68
CA ILE A 46 -13.38 2.71 -15.94
C ILE A 46 -13.48 1.68 -14.82
N PRO A 47 -12.67 0.60 -14.83
CA PRO A 47 -12.69 -0.40 -13.75
C PRO A 47 -12.07 0.17 -12.47
N GLN A 48 -12.43 -0.43 -11.33
CA GLN A 48 -11.75 -0.15 -10.07
C GLN A 48 -10.33 -0.72 -10.08
N VAL A 49 -9.39 0.05 -9.53
CA VAL A 49 -7.99 -0.32 -9.40
C VAL A 49 -7.48 0.04 -8.01
N LEU A 50 -6.55 -0.77 -7.50
CA LEU A 50 -5.87 -0.55 -6.24
C LEU A 50 -4.41 -0.99 -6.38
N PHE A 51 -3.49 -0.13 -5.95
CA PHE A 51 -2.06 -0.36 -5.97
C PHE A 51 -1.44 0.10 -4.66
N LEU A 52 -0.55 -0.74 -4.12
CA LEU A 52 0.28 -0.44 -2.96
C LEU A 52 1.73 -0.81 -3.30
N ARG A 53 2.64 0.12 -3.02
CA ARG A 53 4.09 -0.11 -2.97
C ARG A 53 4.60 0.30 -1.60
N VAL A 54 5.46 -0.55 -1.03
CA VAL A 54 6.33 -0.24 0.10
C VAL A 54 7.71 -0.81 -0.23
N GLY A 55 8.70 0.05 -0.46
CA GLY A 55 10.05 -0.37 -0.86
C GLY A 55 10.23 -0.50 -2.37
N THR A 56 11.17 -1.36 -2.78
CA THR A 56 11.52 -1.64 -4.18
C THR A 56 10.30 -2.03 -5.02
N SER A 57 10.20 -1.46 -6.22
CA SER A 57 9.19 -1.86 -7.21
C SER A 57 9.70 -1.69 -8.64
N ALA A 58 9.27 -2.58 -9.53
CA ALA A 58 9.56 -2.51 -10.97
C ALA A 58 8.73 -1.45 -11.73
N GLY A 59 7.81 -0.73 -11.05
CA GLY A 59 7.01 0.32 -11.69
C GLY A 59 5.81 0.76 -10.84
N ASN A 60 4.88 1.50 -11.46
CA ASN A 60 3.69 2.03 -10.76
C ASN A 60 2.45 1.13 -10.83
N THR A 61 2.56 -0.01 -11.53
CA THR A 61 1.44 -0.94 -11.78
C THR A 61 1.92 -2.39 -11.88
N SER A 62 3.06 -2.74 -11.27
CA SER A 62 3.68 -4.06 -11.39
C SER A 62 3.82 -4.76 -10.04
N THR A 63 3.54 -6.06 -10.02
CA THR A 63 3.80 -6.92 -8.86
C THR A 63 5.29 -7.23 -8.81
N THR A 64 5.94 -6.88 -7.69
CA THR A 64 7.37 -7.15 -7.46
C THR A 64 7.51 -8.11 -6.29
N ALA A 65 8.35 -9.14 -6.46
CA ALA A 65 8.59 -10.15 -5.41
C ALA A 65 9.74 -9.79 -4.46
N THR A 66 10.49 -8.72 -4.76
CA THR A 66 11.59 -8.23 -3.93
C THR A 66 11.04 -7.65 -2.63
N ILE A 67 11.57 -8.11 -1.50
CA ILE A 67 11.25 -7.62 -0.17
C ILE A 67 12.46 -6.85 0.35
N ASP A 68 12.28 -5.55 0.57
CA ASP A 68 13.31 -4.73 1.21
C ASP A 68 13.48 -5.16 2.67
N THR A 69 14.73 -5.26 3.13
CA THR A 69 15.09 -5.64 4.50
C THR A 69 15.94 -4.56 5.14
N PRO A 70 15.33 -3.49 5.69
CA PRO A 70 16.06 -2.55 6.54
C PRO A 70 16.68 -3.29 7.73
N THR A 71 17.97 -3.08 7.97
CA THR A 71 18.72 -3.72 9.07
C THR A 71 19.29 -2.66 10.01
N PHE A 72 19.41 -3.01 11.29
CA PHE A 72 19.92 -2.11 12.34
C PHE A 72 21.01 -2.84 13.11
N THR A 73 22.22 -2.28 13.09
CA THR A 73 23.36 -2.83 13.83
C THR A 73 23.67 -1.87 14.97
N VAL A 74 23.40 -2.32 16.20
CA VAL A 74 23.70 -1.54 17.41
C VAL A 74 25.21 -1.61 17.68
N PRO A 75 25.94 -0.49 17.74
CA PRO A 75 27.32 -0.49 18.20
C PRO A 75 27.39 -1.00 19.64
N ALA A 76 28.38 -1.83 19.97
CA ALA A 76 28.47 -2.45 21.31
C ALA A 76 28.49 -1.44 22.46
N ALA A 77 29.06 -0.25 22.23
CA ALA A 77 29.11 0.84 23.21
C ALA A 77 27.76 1.51 23.47
N ASN A 78 26.79 1.35 22.56
CA ASN A 78 25.50 2.04 22.60
C ASN A 78 24.37 1.15 23.15
N LEU A 79 24.63 -0.10 23.53
CA LEU A 79 23.56 -1.03 23.87
C LEU A 79 22.66 -0.49 25.00
N GLY A 80 21.38 -0.27 24.68
CA GLY A 80 20.38 0.20 25.65
C GLY A 80 20.48 1.68 26.05
N ASP A 81 21.25 2.50 25.34
CA ASP A 81 21.49 3.91 25.66
C ASP A 81 20.39 4.88 25.15
N ALA A 82 19.35 4.35 24.52
CA ALA A 82 18.27 5.11 23.87
C ALA A 82 18.70 6.00 22.69
N SER A 83 19.93 5.85 22.19
CA SER A 83 20.35 6.46 20.92
C SER A 83 19.69 5.73 19.75
N ALA A 84 18.99 6.48 18.90
CA ALA A 84 18.33 5.89 17.74
C ALA A 84 19.37 5.37 16.73
N ILE A 85 19.24 4.11 16.34
CA ILE A 85 20.08 3.47 15.34
C ILE A 85 19.42 3.61 13.97
N ALA A 86 20.13 4.28 13.05
CA ALA A 86 19.70 4.39 11.67
C ALA A 86 19.74 3.04 10.96
N GLY A 87 18.78 2.80 10.07
CA GLY A 87 18.74 1.59 9.27
C GLY A 87 19.74 1.61 8.12
N VAL A 88 20.11 0.43 7.64
CA VAL A 88 20.80 0.20 6.37
C VAL A 88 19.87 -0.57 5.43
N GLY A 89 19.94 -0.28 4.13
CA GLY A 89 19.07 -0.87 3.11
C GLY A 89 17.82 -0.02 2.81
N GLY A 90 16.83 -0.65 2.17
CA GLY A 90 15.67 0.03 1.57
C GLY A 90 15.97 0.59 0.18
N ASP A 91 14.95 0.77 -0.65
CA ASP A 91 15.09 1.32 -2.01
C ASP A 91 15.56 2.78 -2.05
N LEU A 92 15.49 3.49 -0.93
CA LEU A 92 15.99 4.87 -0.79
C LEU A 92 17.24 4.97 0.09
N THR A 93 17.84 3.83 0.49
CA THR A 93 18.96 3.73 1.44
C THR A 93 18.64 4.24 2.85
N ALA A 94 19.58 4.12 3.79
CA ALA A 94 19.44 4.59 5.17
C ALA A 94 18.17 4.11 5.91
N GLY A 95 17.70 2.89 5.58
CA GLY A 95 16.46 2.34 6.15
C GLY A 95 15.20 3.06 5.68
N ALA A 96 15.29 3.85 4.60
CA ALA A 96 14.17 4.54 3.99
C ALA A 96 13.60 3.72 2.83
N VAL A 97 12.27 3.68 2.76
CA VAL A 97 11.53 3.04 1.68
C VAL A 97 10.54 3.98 1.04
N THR A 98 10.31 3.83 -0.26
CA THR A 98 9.21 4.50 -0.96
C THR A 98 7.89 3.90 -0.51
N VAL A 99 6.90 4.74 -0.18
CA VAL A 99 5.49 4.34 -0.05
C VAL A 99 4.68 5.03 -1.14
N ARG A 100 3.91 4.26 -1.90
CA ARG A 100 3.04 4.79 -2.95
C ARG A 100 1.73 4.04 -2.98
N VAL A 101 0.63 4.78 -2.99
CA VAL A 101 -0.72 4.22 -2.99
C VAL A 101 -1.54 4.90 -4.07
N TYR A 102 -2.22 4.08 -4.88
CA TYR A 102 -3.15 4.55 -5.89
C TYR A 102 -4.43 3.72 -5.91
N GLY A 103 -5.57 4.39 -6.00
CA GLY A 103 -6.85 3.75 -6.33
C GLY A 103 -7.92 4.76 -6.72
N ASN A 104 -9.00 4.26 -7.30
CA ASN A 104 -10.15 5.05 -7.77
C ASN A 104 -11.50 4.60 -7.17
N GLY A 105 -11.47 3.81 -6.10
CA GLY A 105 -12.65 3.28 -5.41
C GLY A 105 -13.24 4.21 -4.35
N GLY A 106 -12.48 5.21 -3.89
CA GLY A 106 -12.81 5.98 -2.69
C GLY A 106 -11.61 6.11 -1.77
N ASN A 107 -11.85 6.32 -0.48
CA ASN A 107 -10.81 6.36 0.54
C ASN A 107 -10.07 5.00 0.59
N ILE A 108 -8.83 5.01 1.06
CA ILE A 108 -8.03 3.79 1.23
C ILE A 108 -7.59 3.68 2.68
N SER A 109 -7.87 2.55 3.31
CA SER A 109 -7.27 2.15 4.59
C SER A 109 -5.94 1.45 4.34
N LEU A 110 -4.90 1.85 5.05
CA LEU A 110 -3.57 1.23 5.01
C LEU A 110 -3.27 0.65 6.40
N ASN A 111 -2.91 -0.62 6.48
CA ASN A 111 -2.59 -1.32 7.73
C ASN A 111 -1.25 -2.04 7.62
N SER A 112 -0.60 -2.28 8.76
CA SER A 112 0.57 -3.12 8.94
C SER A 112 0.23 -4.30 9.85
N ALA A 113 0.57 -5.52 9.45
CA ALA A 113 0.43 -6.70 10.28
C ALA A 113 1.80 -7.30 10.62
N THR A 114 1.98 -7.70 11.88
CA THR A 114 3.16 -8.39 12.40
C THR A 114 2.75 -9.73 13.01
N THR A 115 3.66 -10.69 13.17
CA THR A 115 3.33 -12.04 13.72
C THR A 115 3.64 -12.19 15.21
N GLY A 116 4.06 -11.11 15.85
CA GLY A 116 4.57 -11.07 17.23
C GLY A 116 5.79 -10.15 17.34
N PRO A 117 6.38 -9.99 18.54
CA PRO A 117 7.62 -9.24 18.69
C PRO A 117 8.76 -9.91 17.92
N LEU A 118 9.75 -9.13 17.49
CA LEU A 118 10.97 -9.65 16.85
C LEU A 118 11.63 -10.64 17.82
N THR A 119 12.13 -11.77 17.32
CA THR A 119 12.76 -12.81 18.16
C THR A 119 14.01 -13.38 17.51
N THR A 120 14.90 -13.94 18.32
CA THR A 120 16.02 -14.77 17.85
C THR A 120 15.59 -16.20 17.49
N GLY A 121 14.40 -16.63 17.93
CA GLY A 121 13.94 -18.02 17.94
C GLY A 121 14.07 -18.70 19.30
N THR A 122 14.73 -18.06 20.27
CA THR A 122 14.84 -18.51 21.65
C THR A 122 13.72 -17.90 22.50
N ALA A 123 13.10 -18.69 23.37
CA ALA A 123 12.06 -18.22 24.27
C ALA A 123 12.58 -17.10 25.21
N GLY A 124 11.85 -15.99 25.31
CA GLY A 124 12.21 -14.84 26.15
C GLY A 124 13.14 -13.83 25.47
N GLU A 125 13.84 -14.22 24.40
CA GLU A 125 14.65 -13.30 23.59
C GLU A 125 13.76 -12.59 22.56
N THR A 126 13.20 -11.46 22.97
CA THR A 126 12.31 -10.66 22.11
C THR A 126 12.60 -9.15 22.15
N ILE A 127 12.27 -8.47 21.05
CA ILE A 127 12.25 -7.01 20.92
C ILE A 127 10.84 -6.60 20.45
N PRO A 128 10.10 -5.78 21.21
CA PRO A 128 8.76 -5.36 20.82
C PRO A 128 8.83 -4.38 19.63
N TRP A 129 7.80 -4.39 18.79
CA TRP A 129 7.69 -3.47 17.64
C TRP A 129 7.64 -1.99 18.03
N SER A 130 7.34 -1.68 19.30
CA SER A 130 7.47 -0.31 19.84
C SER A 130 8.90 0.22 19.83
N GLN A 131 9.92 -0.64 19.66
CA GLN A 131 11.32 -0.23 19.47
C GLN A 131 11.64 0.16 18.02
N ILE A 132 10.73 -0.03 17.07
CA ILE A 132 10.90 0.41 15.69
C ILE A 132 10.09 1.68 15.49
N SER A 133 10.79 2.80 15.30
CA SER A 133 10.17 4.08 14.98
C SER A 133 10.14 4.29 13.46
N VAL A 134 9.04 4.86 12.98
CA VAL A 134 8.82 5.14 11.55
C VAL A 134 8.47 6.61 11.37
N THR A 135 9.26 7.31 10.55
CA THR A 135 9.00 8.71 10.20
C THR A 135 8.56 8.82 8.74
N GLY A 136 7.40 9.44 8.52
CA GLY A 136 6.89 9.76 7.19
C GLY A 136 7.41 11.10 6.68
N ALA A 137 7.78 11.17 5.40
CA ALA A 137 8.20 12.40 4.75
C ALA A 137 7.88 12.36 3.25
N ALA A 138 7.94 13.52 2.58
CA ALA A 138 7.91 13.58 1.13
C ALA A 138 9.18 12.93 0.52
N LEU A 139 9.04 12.36 -0.68
CA LEU A 139 10.15 11.97 -1.53
C LEU A 139 10.93 13.20 -2.01
N ALA A 140 12.21 13.04 -2.31
CA ALA A 140 13.03 14.11 -2.87
C ALA A 140 12.56 14.55 -4.27
N ALA A 141 12.01 13.62 -5.05
CA ALA A 141 11.44 13.88 -6.37
C ALA A 141 10.00 13.35 -6.43
N THR A 142 9.11 14.16 -7.00
CA THR A 142 7.70 13.82 -7.19
C THR A 142 7.50 13.11 -8.52
N THR A 143 6.81 11.98 -8.49
CA THR A 143 6.32 11.27 -9.68
C THR A 143 5.16 12.05 -10.29
N SER A 144 5.19 12.25 -11.60
CA SER A 144 4.10 12.93 -12.31
C SER A 144 2.74 12.29 -12.01
N GLY A 145 1.77 13.12 -11.66
CA GLY A 145 0.41 12.70 -11.32
C GLY A 145 0.22 12.12 -9.92
N PHE A 146 1.23 12.17 -9.04
CA PHE A 146 1.11 11.83 -7.63
C PHE A 146 1.21 13.07 -6.74
N THR A 147 0.47 13.07 -5.64
CA THR A 147 0.66 14.02 -4.54
C THR A 147 1.76 13.49 -3.62
N ASN A 148 2.88 14.20 -3.55
CA ASN A 148 4.01 13.83 -2.70
C ASN A 148 3.85 14.44 -1.30
N ALA A 149 3.76 13.61 -0.27
CA ALA A 149 3.44 14.04 1.10
C ALA A 149 4.03 13.09 2.15
N ALA A 150 4.02 13.53 3.41
CA ALA A 150 4.31 12.66 4.55
C ALA A 150 3.12 11.73 4.82
N ILE A 151 3.12 10.56 4.17
CA ILE A 151 2.12 9.52 4.43
C ILE A 151 2.29 8.99 5.85
N THR A 152 1.24 9.06 6.67
CA THR A 152 1.24 8.50 8.02
C THR A 152 1.40 6.98 7.94
N HIS A 153 2.37 6.44 8.66
CA HIS A 153 2.57 5.00 8.76
C HIS A 153 1.52 4.38 9.70
N PRO A 154 0.89 3.24 9.35
CA PRO A 154 -0.02 2.55 10.27
C PRO A 154 0.76 1.98 11.46
N ALA A 155 0.33 2.29 12.68
CA ALA A 155 1.06 1.88 13.88
C ALA A 155 1.13 0.36 13.98
N PHE A 156 2.31 -0.19 14.31
CA PHE A 156 2.51 -1.62 14.50
C PHE A 156 1.67 -2.19 15.65
N ASN A 157 1.31 -3.46 15.53
CA ASN A 157 0.77 -4.23 16.64
C ASN A 157 1.88 -4.55 17.65
N THR A 158 1.66 -4.23 18.92
CA THR A 158 2.61 -4.46 20.03
C THR A 158 2.23 -5.64 20.93
N GLY A 159 1.14 -6.34 20.61
CA GLY A 159 0.68 -7.53 21.33
C GLY A 159 1.56 -8.75 21.07
N ALA A 160 1.62 -9.66 22.05
CA ALA A 160 2.48 -10.85 22.00
C ALA A 160 2.16 -11.79 20.82
N SER A 161 0.90 -11.84 20.38
CA SER A 161 0.45 -12.67 19.25
C SER A 161 0.53 -11.99 17.89
N GLY A 162 0.94 -10.72 17.84
CA GLY A 162 0.87 -9.90 16.63
C GLY A 162 -0.56 -9.68 16.14
N GLY A 163 -0.69 -9.52 14.83
CA GLY A 163 -1.94 -9.20 14.12
C GLY A 163 -1.85 -7.83 13.45
N ASN A 164 -3.03 -7.34 13.04
CA ASN A 164 -3.15 -6.01 12.46
C ASN A 164 -2.83 -4.94 13.49
N GLY A 165 -2.14 -3.89 13.03
CA GLY A 165 -1.93 -2.67 13.76
C GLY A 165 -3.12 -1.71 13.66
N THR A 166 -2.87 -0.45 13.99
CA THR A 166 -3.86 0.62 13.82
C THR A 166 -3.74 1.21 12.43
N ALA A 167 -4.80 1.07 11.63
CA ALA A 167 -4.79 1.54 10.24
C ALA A 167 -4.73 3.07 10.15
N SER A 168 -4.08 3.57 9.10
CA SER A 168 -4.13 4.97 8.67
C SER A 168 -5.06 5.10 7.46
N THR A 169 -5.84 6.17 7.38
CA THR A 169 -6.72 6.42 6.23
C THR A 169 -6.11 7.46 5.28
N LEU A 170 -6.12 7.13 4.00
CA LEU A 170 -5.83 8.04 2.89
C LEU A 170 -7.16 8.56 2.35
N THR A 171 -7.40 9.85 2.51
CA THR A 171 -8.61 10.51 2.04
C THR A 171 -8.55 10.72 0.53
N ALA A 172 -9.62 10.34 -0.16
CA ALA A 172 -9.74 10.51 -1.60
C ALA A 172 -10.19 11.93 -1.96
N THR A 173 -9.62 12.46 -3.03
CA THR A 173 -10.12 13.67 -3.71
C THR A 173 -10.76 13.23 -5.00
N ASN A 174 -12.03 13.57 -5.22
CA ASN A 174 -12.79 13.12 -6.39
C ASN A 174 -12.78 11.59 -6.57
N ARG A 175 -12.89 10.84 -5.46
CA ARG A 175 -12.81 9.37 -5.40
C ARG A 175 -11.44 8.77 -5.79
N LEU A 176 -10.42 9.60 -5.99
CA LEU A 176 -9.07 9.18 -6.31
C LEU A 176 -8.15 9.34 -5.10
N VAL A 177 -7.36 8.32 -4.82
CA VAL A 177 -6.16 8.42 -4.00
C VAL A 177 -4.98 8.25 -4.95
N ARG A 178 -4.08 9.23 -5.01
CA ARG A 178 -2.80 9.18 -5.73
C ARG A 178 -1.75 9.88 -4.91
N VAL A 179 -1.17 9.15 -3.96
CA VAL A 179 -0.23 9.69 -3.00
C VAL A 179 1.05 8.89 -2.98
N GLU A 180 2.14 9.58 -2.68
CA GLU A 180 3.45 8.98 -2.45
C GLU A 180 4.20 9.71 -1.34
N GLY A 181 5.22 9.05 -0.82
CA GLY A 181 6.12 9.58 0.18
C GLY A 181 7.21 8.56 0.48
N LYS A 182 7.90 8.75 1.59
CA LYS A 182 8.83 7.78 2.15
C LYS A 182 8.55 7.50 3.61
N TRP A 183 8.89 6.30 4.03
CA TRP A 183 8.99 5.91 5.43
C TRP A 183 10.44 5.59 5.76
N THR A 184 10.95 6.21 6.81
CA THR A 184 12.29 5.93 7.33
C THR A 184 12.18 5.22 8.66
N TYR A 185 12.73 4.01 8.74
CA TYR A 185 12.73 3.19 9.95
C TYR A 185 14.00 3.44 10.78
N SER A 186 13.87 3.39 12.09
CA SER A 186 14.97 3.45 13.06
C SER A 186 14.71 2.52 14.24
N TYR A 187 15.76 2.02 14.87
CA TYR A 187 15.67 1.25 16.10
C TYR A 187 15.97 2.13 17.32
N LEU A 188 15.04 2.22 18.27
CA LEU A 188 15.10 3.14 19.40
C LEU A 188 16.12 2.74 20.48
N ASN A 189 16.51 1.47 20.54
CA ASN A 189 17.60 0.99 21.39
C ASN A 189 17.45 1.35 22.89
N THR A 190 16.24 1.27 23.44
CA THR A 190 15.99 1.63 24.85
C THR A 190 16.12 0.44 25.81
N GLY A 191 16.31 -0.77 25.29
CA GLY A 191 16.44 -2.00 26.07
C GLY A 191 17.80 -2.66 25.88
N ILE A 192 18.13 -3.60 26.77
CA ILE A 192 19.36 -4.40 26.72
C ILE A 192 18.96 -5.86 26.41
N PRO A 193 18.69 -6.21 25.14
CA PRO A 193 18.37 -7.58 24.75
C PRO A 193 19.61 -8.48 24.82
N ALA A 194 19.40 -9.79 24.92
CA ALA A 194 20.48 -10.77 24.76
C ALA A 194 21.11 -10.65 23.35
N ALA A 195 22.38 -11.01 23.21
CA ALA A 195 23.06 -10.98 21.93
C ALA A 195 22.40 -11.94 20.93
N GLY A 196 22.12 -11.45 19.71
CA GLY A 196 21.53 -12.26 18.66
C GLY A 196 20.93 -11.43 17.54
N THR A 197 20.50 -12.11 16.48
CA THR A 197 19.76 -11.48 15.37
C THR A 197 18.27 -11.68 15.59
N TYR A 198 17.59 -10.57 15.87
CA TYR A 198 16.14 -10.47 16.01
C TYR A 198 15.53 -10.11 14.66
N GLY A 199 14.52 -10.85 14.20
CA GLY A 199 13.88 -10.58 12.91
C GLY A 199 14.70 -11.02 11.68
N GLY A 200 14.56 -10.29 10.58
CA GLY A 200 15.17 -10.59 9.28
C GLY A 200 14.49 -11.71 8.47
N THR A 201 13.69 -12.57 9.11
CA THR A 201 12.92 -13.63 8.44
C THR A 201 11.53 -13.76 9.06
N VAL A 202 10.63 -14.49 8.37
CA VAL A 202 9.29 -14.79 8.91
C VAL A 202 9.39 -15.61 10.21
N ALA A 203 10.31 -16.59 10.27
CA ALA A 203 10.51 -17.44 11.45
C ALA A 203 10.94 -16.66 12.70
N LYS A 204 11.51 -15.47 12.51
CA LYS A 204 11.98 -14.57 13.57
C LYS A 204 11.06 -13.37 13.78
N ASN A 205 9.84 -13.42 13.25
CA ASN A 205 8.85 -12.34 13.24
C ASN A 205 9.35 -11.03 12.61
N GLY A 206 10.35 -11.08 11.73
CA GLY A 206 10.96 -9.91 11.09
C GLY A 206 10.18 -9.32 9.92
N ARG A 207 9.04 -9.90 9.55
CA ARG A 207 8.23 -9.47 8.41
C ARG A 207 7.04 -8.65 8.86
N VAL A 208 6.89 -7.48 8.24
CA VAL A 208 5.65 -6.70 8.26
C VAL A 208 4.90 -6.93 6.95
N THR A 209 3.62 -7.25 7.04
CA THR A 209 2.72 -7.28 5.88
C THR A 209 1.93 -5.99 5.82
N TYR A 210 2.11 -5.19 4.76
CA TYR A 210 1.29 -4.00 4.52
C TYR A 210 0.10 -4.35 3.64
N THR A 211 -1.07 -3.79 3.96
CA THR A 211 -2.31 -4.02 3.20
C THR A 211 -3.03 -2.71 2.99
N ALA A 212 -3.40 -2.45 1.74
CA ALA A 212 -4.30 -1.37 1.36
C ALA A 212 -5.70 -1.96 1.10
N THR A 213 -6.75 -1.27 1.54
CA THR A 213 -8.15 -1.68 1.36
C THR A 213 -8.97 -0.47 0.95
N GLN A 214 -9.73 -0.58 -0.14
CA GLN A 214 -10.68 0.45 -0.54
C GLN A 214 -11.87 0.47 0.43
N LEU A 215 -12.32 1.67 0.80
CA LEU A 215 -13.44 1.93 1.70
C LEU A 215 -14.68 2.39 0.95
#